data_AF-A0A382DH82-F1
#
_entry.id   AF-A0A382DH82-F1
#
_cell.length_a   1.000
_cell.length_b   1.000
_cell.length_c   1.000
_cell.angle_alpha   90.00
_cell.angle_beta   90.00
_cell.angle_gamma   90.00
#
_symmetry.space_group_name_H-M   'P 1'
#
loop_
_entity.id
_entity.type
_entity.pdbx_description
1 polymer ?
#
loop_
_entity_poly.entity_id
_entity_poly.type
_entity_poly.pdbx_seq_one_letter_code
_entity_poly.pdbx_strand_id
1 'polypeptide(L)'
;MDILVATVPLLIIFPSLFAFTTWLERKALARIQNRIGPNKVGIPCTRISLFGLGQPAADGIKMIFKEDIVPRGADRLFHLLAPILALIPAMLVLCFLPLDFSFLAVWDEGISRDIKAVQSFALDGAVIFFFAITGLNTLAIFMAGWASRNKYSLLGGMRAIAQMVSYEIPLVLSAVIVVMYVGSLNAEKIVLAQDTLWFVFTPWGLAAFVIFFIAALAETNRSPFDLPEAE
;
A
#
# COMPACT_ATOMS: atom_id res chain seq x y z
N MET A 1 17.41 14.67 14.13
CA MET A 1 17.15 13.43 14.90
C MET A 1 15.70 13.02 14.75
N ASP A 2 14.75 13.96 14.80
CA ASP A 2 13.30 13.70 14.72
C ASP A 2 12.86 12.93 13.46
N ILE A 3 13.41 13.28 12.29
CA ILE A 3 13.11 12.58 11.02
C ILE A 3 13.59 11.11 11.08
N LEU A 4 14.79 10.85 11.62
CA LEU A 4 15.32 9.49 11.76
C LEU A 4 14.49 8.67 12.75
N VAL A 5 14.06 9.28 13.86
CA VAL A 5 13.22 8.64 14.88
C VAL A 5 11.83 8.30 14.33
N ALA A 6 11.27 9.10 13.41
CA ALA A 6 10.01 8.76 12.73
C ALA A 6 10.20 7.73 11.59
N THR A 7 11.32 7.79 10.88
CA THR A 7 11.58 6.94 9.69
C THR A 7 11.93 5.50 10.06
N VAL A 8 12.69 5.27 11.13
CA VAL A 8 13.15 3.93 11.53
C VAL A 8 11.98 3.00 11.91
N PRO A 9 11.00 3.42 12.74
CA PRO A 9 9.80 2.62 13.00
C PRO A 9 9.02 2.33 11.72
N LEU A 10 8.92 3.30 10.81
CA LEU A 10 8.21 3.14 9.54
C LEU A 10 8.85 2.06 8.66
N LEU A 11 10.18 2.04 8.57
CA LEU A 11 10.92 1.01 7.82
C LEU A 11 10.89 -0.39 8.45
N ILE A 12 10.55 -0.53 9.73
CA ILE A 12 10.49 -1.83 10.43
C ILE A 12 9.05 -2.34 10.54
N ILE A 13 8.14 -1.48 10.97
CA ILE A 13 6.73 -1.82 11.23
C ILE A 13 6.02 -2.15 9.93
N PHE A 14 6.25 -1.41 8.84
CA PHE A 14 5.48 -1.65 7.62
C PHE A 14 5.86 -2.92 6.86
N PRO A 15 7.15 -3.23 6.64
CA PRO A 15 7.52 -4.52 6.06
C PRO A 15 7.10 -5.70 6.94
N SER A 16 7.10 -5.55 8.26
CA SER A 16 6.62 -6.61 9.16
C SER A 16 5.10 -6.76 9.13
N LEU A 17 4.33 -5.67 9.04
CA LEU A 17 2.88 -5.72 8.81
C LEU A 17 2.56 -6.39 7.47
N PHE A 18 3.27 -6.04 6.40
CA PHE A 18 3.13 -6.68 5.09
C PHE A 18 3.44 -8.19 5.15
N ALA A 19 4.53 -8.57 5.82
CA ALA A 19 4.88 -9.96 6.06
C ALA A 19 3.76 -10.70 6.83
N PHE A 20 3.15 -10.05 7.82
CA PHE A 20 2.05 -10.63 8.59
C PHE A 20 0.75 -10.76 7.77
N THR A 21 0.40 -9.74 6.97
CA THR A 21 -0.83 -9.77 6.16
C THR A 21 -0.76 -10.85 5.09
N THR A 22 0.41 -11.08 4.45
CA THR A 22 0.58 -12.18 3.49
C THR A 22 0.39 -13.57 4.14
N TRP A 23 0.87 -13.76 5.37
CA TRP A 23 0.60 -14.99 6.14
C TRP A 23 -0.89 -15.14 6.49
N LEU A 24 -1.52 -14.05 6.94
CA LEU A 24 -2.95 -14.02 7.29
C LEU A 24 -3.80 -14.36 6.07
N GLU A 25 -3.50 -13.77 4.92
CA GLU A 25 -4.19 -14.00 3.66
C GLU A 25 -4.13 -15.48 3.25
N ARG A 26 -2.94 -16.09 3.26
CA ARG A 26 -2.79 -17.53 2.96
C ARG A 26 -3.65 -18.40 3.88
N LYS A 27 -3.76 -18.03 5.16
CA LYS A 27 -4.55 -18.76 6.15
C LYS A 27 -6.05 -18.53 5.96
N ALA A 28 -6.48 -17.30 5.68
CA ALA A 28 -7.86 -16.96 5.40
C ALA A 28 -8.37 -17.67 4.14
N LEU A 29 -7.62 -17.60 3.04
CA LEU A 29 -7.96 -18.30 1.78
C LEU A 29 -8.02 -19.82 1.97
N ALA A 30 -7.10 -20.39 2.76
CA ALA A 30 -7.14 -21.81 3.07
C ALA A 30 -8.41 -22.20 3.84
N ARG A 31 -8.84 -21.39 4.82
CA ARG A 31 -10.07 -21.65 5.58
C ARG A 31 -11.32 -21.55 4.72
N ILE A 32 -11.41 -20.56 3.83
CA ILE A 32 -12.52 -20.42 2.86
C ILE A 32 -12.61 -21.66 1.96
N GLN A 33 -11.47 -22.18 1.52
CA GLN A 33 -11.37 -23.37 0.67
C GLN A 33 -11.46 -24.70 1.44
N ASN A 34 -11.78 -24.67 2.74
CA ASN A 34 -11.79 -25.84 3.62
C ASN A 34 -10.49 -26.68 3.57
N ARG A 35 -9.34 -26.01 3.41
CA ARG A 35 -8.01 -26.62 3.49
C ARG A 35 -7.21 -26.02 4.65
N ILE A 36 -6.17 -26.73 5.08
CA ILE A 36 -5.31 -26.28 6.17
C ILE A 36 -4.26 -25.32 5.61
N GLY A 37 -4.16 -24.12 6.20
CA GLY A 37 -3.15 -23.11 5.86
C GLY A 37 -1.74 -23.48 6.37
N PRO A 38 -0.75 -22.57 6.22
CA PRO A 38 0.62 -22.82 6.67
C PRO A 38 0.69 -23.18 8.16
N ASN A 39 1.18 -24.38 8.50
CA ASN A 39 1.27 -24.88 9.88
C ASN A 39 2.66 -25.40 10.29
N LYS A 40 3.61 -25.49 9.34
CA LYS A 40 4.87 -26.22 9.53
C LYS A 40 6.07 -25.33 9.87
N VAL A 41 6.12 -24.10 9.35
CA VAL A 41 7.28 -23.24 9.52
C VAL A 41 7.24 -22.57 10.90
N GLY A 42 8.14 -22.99 11.78
CA GLY A 42 8.30 -22.37 13.10
C GLY A 42 8.98 -21.01 13.04
N ILE A 43 8.96 -20.30 14.17
CA ILE A 43 9.61 -19.00 14.28
C ILE A 43 11.12 -19.19 14.05
N PRO A 44 11.80 -18.30 13.30
CA PRO A 44 13.24 -18.38 13.11
C PRO A 44 13.96 -18.53 14.46
N CYS A 45 14.98 -19.40 14.51
CA CYS A 45 15.81 -19.65 15.70
C CYS A 45 15.11 -20.31 16.92
N THR A 46 13.88 -20.82 16.79
CA THR A 46 13.21 -21.61 17.84
C THR A 46 12.64 -22.94 17.32
N ARG A 47 12.57 -23.95 18.18
CA ARG A 47 11.99 -25.28 17.85
C ARG A 47 10.45 -25.29 17.89
N ILE A 48 9.83 -24.12 18.05
CA ILE A 48 8.39 -23.95 18.26
C ILE A 48 7.73 -23.67 16.91
N SER A 49 6.93 -24.62 16.42
CA SER A 49 6.08 -24.41 15.24
C SER A 49 4.80 -23.69 15.64
N LEU A 50 4.84 -22.36 15.74
CA LEU A 50 3.65 -21.57 16.03
C LEU A 50 2.95 -21.20 14.72
N PHE A 51 1.96 -22.01 14.32
CA PHE A 51 1.01 -21.73 13.22
C PHE A 51 1.61 -21.24 11.88
N GLY A 52 2.85 -21.60 11.54
CA GLY A 52 3.46 -21.18 10.28
C GLY A 52 3.97 -19.72 10.25
N LEU A 53 4.11 -19.05 11.40
CA LEU A 53 4.50 -17.62 11.47
C LEU A 53 5.90 -17.33 10.89
N GLY A 54 6.78 -18.34 10.78
CA GLY A 54 8.07 -18.16 10.13
C GLY A 54 8.03 -18.15 8.60
N GLN A 55 6.87 -18.38 7.98
CA GLN A 55 6.75 -18.45 6.52
C GLN A 55 7.19 -17.16 5.80
N PRO A 56 6.78 -15.94 6.22
CA PRO A 56 7.21 -14.70 5.56
C PRO A 56 8.72 -14.48 5.66
N ALA A 57 9.34 -14.89 6.78
CA ALA A 57 10.79 -14.80 6.94
C ALA A 57 11.52 -15.74 5.97
N ALA A 58 11.02 -16.98 5.80
CA ALA A 58 11.56 -17.92 4.83
C ALA A 58 11.41 -17.43 3.38
N ASP A 59 10.26 -16.83 3.04
CA ASP A 59 10.00 -16.24 1.72
C ASP A 59 10.94 -15.05 1.45
N GLY A 60 11.19 -14.19 2.46
CA GLY A 60 12.15 -13.09 2.37
C GLY A 60 13.60 -13.56 2.17
N ILE A 61 14.06 -14.55 2.96
CA ILE A 61 15.40 -15.14 2.79
C ILE A 61 15.54 -15.74 1.39
N LYS A 62 14.52 -16.47 0.92
CA LYS A 62 14.50 -17.04 -0.43
C LYS A 62 14.64 -15.96 -1.51
N MET A 63 13.99 -14.81 -1.36
CA MET A 63 14.09 -13.70 -2.31
C MET A 63 15.49 -13.09 -2.36
N ILE A 64 16.20 -12.97 -1.23
CA ILE A 64 17.57 -12.42 -1.18
C ILE A 64 18.58 -13.33 -1.89
N PHE A 65 18.44 -14.65 -1.72
CA PHE A 65 19.30 -15.63 -2.39
C PHE A 65 18.86 -15.95 -3.81
N LYS A 66 17.72 -15.43 -4.26
CA LYS A 66 17.26 -15.66 -5.62
C LYS A 66 18.13 -14.88 -6.58
N GLU A 67 18.53 -15.53 -7.67
CA GLU A 67 19.28 -14.89 -8.74
C GLU A 67 18.46 -13.74 -9.34
N ASP A 68 19.05 -12.55 -9.37
CA ASP A 68 18.50 -11.38 -10.06
C ASP A 68 18.89 -11.45 -11.55
N ILE A 69 17.92 -11.76 -12.41
CA ILE A 69 18.13 -12.00 -13.84
C ILE A 69 17.54 -10.84 -14.62
N VAL A 70 18.40 -10.04 -15.26
CA VAL A 70 17.99 -9.04 -16.24
C VAL A 70 18.05 -9.64 -17.66
N PRO A 71 16.94 -9.70 -18.42
CA PRO A 71 16.95 -10.24 -19.77
C PRO A 71 17.93 -9.49 -20.68
N ARG A 72 18.66 -10.21 -21.55
CA ARG A 72 19.68 -9.60 -22.43
C ARG A 72 19.13 -8.52 -23.37
N GLY A 73 17.85 -8.64 -23.75
CA GLY A 73 17.17 -7.67 -24.62
C GLY A 73 16.53 -6.51 -23.87
N ALA A 74 16.37 -6.60 -22.54
CA ALA A 74 15.68 -5.60 -21.74
C ALA A 74 16.52 -4.33 -21.57
N ASP A 75 15.85 -3.20 -21.39
CA ASP A 75 16.51 -1.96 -20.99
C ASP A 75 16.86 -2.03 -19.50
N ARG A 76 18.16 -2.10 -19.20
CA ARG A 76 18.66 -2.30 -17.83
C ARG A 76 18.26 -1.18 -16.88
N LEU A 77 18.21 0.07 -17.37
CA LEU A 77 17.90 1.22 -16.53
C LEU A 77 16.43 1.19 -16.10
N PHE A 78 15.52 1.09 -17.07
CA PHE A 78 14.09 1.06 -16.77
C PHE A 78 13.66 -0.24 -16.06
N HIS A 79 14.33 -1.36 -16.31
CA HIS A 79 14.05 -2.62 -15.61
C HIS A 79 14.42 -2.55 -14.12
N LEU A 80 15.50 -1.84 -13.78
CA LEU A 80 15.90 -1.61 -12.39
C LEU A 80 15.05 -0.51 -11.71
N LEU A 81 14.72 0.56 -12.45
CA LEU A 81 13.95 1.67 -11.90
C LEU A 81 12.47 1.32 -11.66
N ALA A 82 11.89 0.41 -12.43
CA ALA A 82 10.47 0.08 -12.30
C ALA A 82 10.09 -0.44 -10.90
N PRO A 83 10.79 -1.43 -10.28
CA PRO A 83 10.52 -1.84 -8.91
C PRO A 83 10.74 -0.72 -7.87
N ILE A 84 11.74 0.14 -8.09
CA ILE A 84 12.03 1.28 -7.19
C ILE A 84 10.88 2.29 -7.24
N LEU A 85 10.39 2.60 -8.45
CA LEU A 85 9.29 3.53 -8.66
C LEU A 85 7.96 2.99 -8.14
N ALA A 86 7.78 1.67 -8.07
CA ALA A 86 6.61 1.06 -7.43
C ALA A 86 6.67 1.17 -5.89
N LEU A 87 7.88 1.11 -5.31
CA LEU A 87 8.08 1.18 -3.86
C LEU A 87 7.90 2.60 -3.30
N ILE A 88 8.32 3.63 -4.04
CA ILE A 88 8.28 5.03 -3.58
C ILE A 88 6.86 5.48 -3.19
N PRO A 89 5.83 5.33 -4.04
CA PRO A 89 4.45 5.70 -3.70
C PRO A 89 3.93 4.93 -2.49
N ALA A 90 4.22 3.63 -2.41
CA ALA A 90 3.79 2.79 -1.29
C ALA A 90 4.36 3.29 0.04
N MET A 91 5.60 3.81 0.06
CA MET A 91 6.19 4.40 1.27
C MET A 91 5.67 5.81 1.55
N LEU A 92 5.48 6.65 0.53
CA LEU A 92 5.00 8.02 0.70
C LEU A 92 3.56 8.10 1.20
N VAL A 93 2.69 7.16 0.79
CA VAL A 93 1.31 7.07 1.29
C VAL A 93 1.29 6.85 2.81
N LEU A 94 2.30 6.20 3.40
CA LEU A 94 2.38 5.97 4.84
C LEU A 94 2.51 7.26 5.64
N CYS A 95 3.05 8.33 5.04
CA CYS A 95 3.16 9.64 5.66
C CYS A 95 1.80 10.30 5.92
N PHE A 96 0.71 9.78 5.32
CA PHE A 96 -0.66 10.24 5.56
C PHE A 96 -1.36 9.53 6.69
N LEU A 97 -0.84 8.40 7.16
CA LEU A 97 -1.44 7.69 8.29
C LEU A 97 -1.18 8.53 9.55
N PRO A 98 -2.22 8.91 10.33
CA PRO A 98 -2.06 9.68 11.55
C PRO A 98 -1.46 8.78 12.64
N LEU A 99 -0.18 8.47 12.51
CA LEU A 99 0.59 7.71 13.47
C LEU A 99 1.11 8.67 14.52
N ASP A 100 0.53 8.59 15.71
CA ASP A 100 1.12 9.19 16.89
C ASP A 100 2.19 8.24 17.44
N PHE A 101 3.44 8.69 17.41
CA PHE A 101 4.58 7.96 17.97
C PHE A 101 4.86 8.38 19.42
N SER A 102 3.91 9.01 20.12
CA SER A 102 4.02 9.38 21.53
C SER A 102 4.44 8.22 22.44
N PHE A 103 4.10 6.98 22.11
CA PHE A 103 4.53 5.79 22.86
C PHE A 103 6.04 5.52 22.80
N LEU A 104 6.76 6.00 21.77
CA LEU A 104 8.23 5.90 21.69
C LEU A 104 8.92 6.93 22.59
N ALA A 105 8.23 8.03 22.95
CA ALA A 105 8.71 9.04 23.88
C ALA A 105 8.62 8.60 25.36
N VAL A 106 8.08 7.40 25.64
CA VAL A 106 7.99 6.83 27.00
C VAL A 106 9.37 6.42 27.55
N TRP A 107 10.38 6.25 26.68
CA TRP A 107 11.71 5.75 27.08
C TRP A 107 12.74 6.85 27.38
N ASP A 108 12.40 8.13 27.18
CA ASP A 108 13.29 9.25 27.49
C ASP A 108 12.48 10.45 28.02
N GLU A 109 12.47 10.62 29.35
CA GLU A 109 11.76 11.68 30.07
C GLU A 109 12.26 13.11 29.73
N GLY A 110 13.32 13.25 28.92
CA GLY A 110 13.89 14.53 28.50
C GLY A 110 13.54 15.00 27.08
N ILE A 111 13.04 14.12 26.19
CA ILE A 111 12.82 14.40 24.75
C ILE A 111 11.31 14.42 24.40
N SER A 112 10.44 14.59 25.39
CA SER A 112 9.00 14.32 25.26
C SER A 112 8.16 15.48 24.69
N ARG A 113 8.74 16.51 24.05
CA ARG A 113 7.96 17.70 23.64
C ARG A 113 7.99 18.10 22.17
N ASP A 114 8.91 17.58 21.35
CA ASP A 114 9.07 18.06 19.97
C ASP A 114 9.10 16.95 18.89
N ILE A 115 8.76 15.70 19.23
CA ILE A 115 8.49 14.69 18.20
C ILE A 115 7.09 14.98 17.65
N LYS A 116 7.00 15.97 16.76
CA LYS A 116 5.80 16.27 15.99
C LYS A 116 5.44 15.02 15.20
N ALA A 117 4.22 14.52 15.39
CA ALA A 117 3.65 13.44 14.59
C ALA A 117 3.86 13.73 13.09
N VAL A 118 3.99 12.70 12.27
CA VAL A 118 4.07 12.85 10.81
C VAL A 118 2.73 13.44 10.34
N GLN A 119 2.67 14.75 10.19
CA GLN A 119 1.46 15.54 9.96
C GLN A 119 1.24 15.86 8.48
N SER A 120 1.67 15.00 7.54
CA SER A 120 1.34 15.21 6.11
C SER A 120 -0.18 15.22 5.89
N PHE A 121 -0.91 14.58 6.80
CA PHE A 121 -2.37 14.61 6.91
C PHE A 121 -2.96 16.00 7.18
N ALA A 122 -2.22 16.90 7.85
CA ALA A 122 -2.65 18.26 8.20
C ALA A 122 -2.31 19.30 7.13
N LEU A 123 -1.72 18.89 6.00
CA LEU A 123 -1.47 19.79 4.88
C LEU A 123 -2.80 20.25 4.26
N ASP A 124 -2.88 21.53 3.89
CA ASP A 124 -4.10 22.09 3.29
C ASP A 124 -4.49 21.42 1.95
N GLY A 125 -3.54 20.75 1.28
CA GLY A 125 -3.75 19.99 0.05
C GLY A 125 -3.62 18.48 0.20
N ALA A 126 -3.78 17.93 1.40
CA ALA A 126 -3.52 16.52 1.70
C ALA A 126 -4.23 15.55 0.73
N VAL A 127 -5.52 15.76 0.47
CA VAL A 127 -6.31 14.87 -0.43
C VAL A 127 -5.74 14.85 -1.85
N ILE A 128 -5.36 16.01 -2.40
CA ILE A 128 -4.78 16.08 -3.76
C ILE A 128 -3.40 15.44 -3.79
N PHE A 129 -2.59 15.70 -2.76
CA PHE A 129 -1.26 15.13 -2.64
C PHE A 129 -1.31 13.59 -2.57
N PHE A 130 -2.30 13.03 -1.87
CA PHE A 130 -2.53 11.59 -1.80
C PHE A 130 -2.77 10.99 -3.19
N PHE A 131 -3.71 11.53 -3.95
CA PHE A 131 -4.01 11.04 -5.31
C PHE A 131 -2.85 11.25 -6.29
N ALA A 132 -2.10 12.34 -6.16
CA ALA A 132 -0.92 12.57 -6.98
C ALA A 132 0.16 11.49 -6.75
N ILE A 133 0.30 11.01 -5.52
CA ILE A 133 1.25 9.94 -5.20
C ILE A 133 0.76 8.59 -5.72
N THR A 134 -0.51 8.25 -5.51
CA THR A 134 -1.05 6.94 -5.95
C THR A 134 -0.97 6.78 -7.47
N GLY A 135 -1.20 7.85 -8.23
CA GLY A 135 -1.07 7.87 -9.69
C GLY A 135 0.33 7.51 -10.21
N LEU A 136 1.40 7.73 -9.44
CA LEU A 136 2.77 7.35 -9.82
C LEU A 136 2.94 5.83 -9.97
N ASN A 137 2.12 5.03 -9.29
CA ASN A 137 2.19 3.57 -9.37
C ASN A 137 1.88 3.05 -10.79
N THR A 138 0.99 3.73 -11.53
CA THR A 138 0.64 3.37 -12.92
C THR A 138 1.85 3.48 -13.85
N LEU A 139 2.71 4.49 -13.63
CA LEU A 139 3.95 4.69 -14.39
C LEU A 139 4.97 3.59 -14.11
N ALA A 140 5.06 3.11 -12.87
CA ALA A 140 5.97 2.01 -12.52
C ALA A 140 5.60 0.72 -13.26
N ILE A 141 4.31 0.41 -13.37
CA ILE A 141 3.82 -0.78 -14.09
C ILE A 141 4.06 -0.66 -15.60
N PHE A 142 3.87 0.54 -16.17
CA PHE A 142 4.22 0.80 -17.56
C PHE A 142 5.72 0.60 -17.82
N MET A 143 6.55 1.16 -16.95
CA MET A 143 7.99 1.04 -17.05
C MET A 143 8.43 -0.43 -16.99
N ALA A 144 7.84 -1.24 -16.10
CA ALA A 144 8.12 -2.67 -16.00
C ALA A 144 7.75 -3.43 -17.30
N GLY A 145 6.56 -3.17 -17.83
CA GLY A 145 6.07 -3.80 -19.07
C GLY A 145 6.94 -3.45 -20.28
N TRP A 146 7.23 -2.15 -20.45
CA TRP A 146 8.03 -1.65 -21.57
C TRP A 146 9.50 -2.10 -21.49
N ALA A 147 10.13 -2.01 -20.31
CA ALA A 147 11.54 -2.33 -20.11
C ALA A 147 11.89 -3.79 -20.44
N SER A 148 10.95 -4.71 -20.24
CA SER A 148 11.14 -6.15 -20.49
C SER A 148 11.43 -6.50 -21.95
N ARG A 149 11.13 -5.59 -22.90
CA ARG A 149 11.24 -5.78 -24.36
C ARG A 149 10.64 -7.11 -24.86
N ASN A 150 9.56 -7.56 -24.21
CA ASN A 150 8.77 -8.72 -24.62
C ASN A 150 7.35 -8.28 -24.97
N LYS A 151 6.84 -8.66 -26.14
CA LYS A 151 5.48 -8.34 -26.59
C LYS A 151 4.42 -8.88 -25.64
N TYR A 152 4.66 -10.03 -25.01
CA TYR A 152 3.70 -10.62 -24.07
C TYR A 152 3.55 -9.76 -22.80
N SER A 153 4.68 -9.43 -22.17
CA SER A 153 4.73 -8.54 -21.01
C SER A 153 4.22 -7.13 -21.31
N LEU A 154 4.50 -6.61 -22.51
CA LEU A 154 4.00 -5.31 -22.94
C LEU A 154 2.47 -5.32 -23.09
N LEU A 155 1.89 -6.34 -23.73
CA LEU A 155 0.43 -6.45 -23.87
C LEU A 155 -0.27 -6.58 -22.51
N GLY A 156 0.29 -7.38 -21.59
CA GLY A 156 -0.21 -7.48 -20.22
C GLY A 156 -0.12 -6.15 -19.47
N GLY A 157 1.03 -5.48 -19.55
CA GLY A 157 1.24 -4.16 -18.94
C GLY A 157 0.28 -3.10 -19.48
N MET A 158 0.05 -3.05 -20.80
CA MET A 158 -0.90 -2.09 -21.41
C MET A 158 -2.35 -2.32 -20.95
N ARG A 159 -2.76 -3.57 -20.74
CA ARG A 159 -4.08 -3.90 -20.18
C ARG A 159 -4.19 -3.46 -18.72
N ALA A 160 -3.15 -3.72 -17.92
CA ALA A 160 -3.09 -3.30 -16.53
C ALA A 160 -3.20 -1.78 -16.39
N ILE A 161 -2.46 -1.02 -17.21
CA ILE A 161 -2.51 0.45 -17.21
C ILE A 161 -3.89 0.95 -17.61
N ALA A 162 -4.47 0.39 -18.68
CA ALA A 162 -5.80 0.80 -19.14
C ALA A 162 -6.85 0.62 -18.02
N GLN A 163 -6.78 -0.48 -17.26
CA GLN A 163 -7.62 -0.70 -16.09
C GLN A 163 -7.34 0.35 -15.00
N MET A 164 -6.10 0.45 -14.52
CA MET A 164 -5.78 1.32 -13.38
C MET A 164 -6.15 2.78 -13.64
N VAL A 165 -5.80 3.31 -14.82
CA VAL A 165 -6.15 4.69 -15.20
C VAL A 165 -7.67 4.87 -15.30
N SER A 166 -8.41 3.85 -15.77
CA SER A 166 -9.88 3.92 -15.85
C SER A 166 -10.55 3.96 -14.48
N TYR A 167 -9.96 3.31 -13.46
CA TYR A 167 -10.50 3.27 -12.09
C TYR A 167 -9.95 4.40 -11.21
N GLU A 168 -8.84 5.04 -11.58
CA GLU A 168 -8.32 6.23 -10.90
C GLU A 168 -9.27 7.43 -11.00
N ILE A 169 -9.90 7.65 -12.15
CA ILE A 169 -10.84 8.77 -12.33
C ILE A 169 -12.07 8.66 -11.41
N PRO A 170 -12.80 7.52 -11.37
CA PRO A 170 -13.89 7.32 -10.41
C PRO A 170 -13.46 7.43 -8.95
N LEU A 171 -12.24 6.95 -8.62
CA LEU A 171 -11.69 7.05 -7.27
C LEU A 171 -11.55 8.53 -6.84
N VAL A 172 -10.93 9.36 -7.68
CA VAL A 172 -10.80 10.81 -7.42
C VAL A 172 -12.17 11.47 -7.35
N LEU A 173 -13.07 11.17 -8.28
CA LEU A 173 -14.41 11.76 -8.32
C LEU A 173 -15.22 11.46 -7.06
N SER A 174 -15.12 10.23 -6.52
CA SER A 174 -15.80 9.84 -5.29
C SER A 174 -15.28 10.61 -4.05
N ALA A 175 -13.98 10.93 -4.01
CA ALA A 175 -13.39 11.73 -2.93
C ALA A 175 -13.78 13.22 -3.02
N VAL A 176 -13.94 13.76 -4.24
CA VAL A 176 -14.38 15.15 -4.45
C VAL A 176 -15.72 15.44 -3.78
N ILE A 177 -16.65 14.47 -3.76
CA ILE A 177 -17.97 14.62 -3.12
C ILE A 177 -17.81 14.96 -1.63
N VAL A 178 -16.91 14.26 -0.92
CA VAL A 178 -16.64 14.48 0.50
C VAL A 178 -15.97 15.84 0.72
N VAL A 179 -15.01 16.20 -0.14
CA VAL A 179 -14.32 17.50 -0.09
C VAL A 179 -15.31 18.65 -0.29
N MET A 180 -16.25 18.53 -1.22
CA MET A 180 -17.26 19.55 -1.49
C MET A 180 -18.22 19.74 -0.31
N TYR A 181 -18.56 18.66 0.40
CA TYR A 181 -19.41 18.74 1.59
C TYR A 181 -18.72 19.45 2.76
N VAL A 182 -17.44 19.13 3.01
CA VAL A 182 -16.65 19.71 4.11
C VAL A 182 -16.15 21.13 3.77
N GLY A 183 -15.93 21.43 2.48
CA GLY A 183 -15.35 22.70 2.02
C GLY A 183 -13.85 22.83 2.29
N SER A 184 -13.15 21.72 2.54
CA SER A 184 -11.70 21.71 2.78
C SER A 184 -11.02 20.47 2.22
N LEU A 185 -9.79 20.65 1.75
CA LEU A 185 -8.90 19.61 1.26
C LEU A 185 -7.95 19.06 2.35
N ASN A 186 -8.02 19.64 3.55
CA ASN A 186 -7.27 19.19 4.71
C ASN A 186 -7.97 17.97 5.33
N ALA A 187 -7.26 16.86 5.43
CA ALA A 187 -7.85 15.60 5.87
C ALA A 187 -8.21 15.60 7.37
N GLU A 188 -7.54 16.44 8.19
CA GLU A 188 -7.90 16.64 9.60
C GLU A 188 -9.27 17.29 9.75
N LYS A 189 -9.55 18.32 8.95
CA LYS A 189 -10.87 18.98 8.95
C LYS A 189 -11.97 18.03 8.47
N ILE A 190 -11.66 17.11 7.55
CA ILE A 190 -12.60 16.08 7.10
C ILE A 190 -12.94 15.13 8.25
N VAL A 191 -11.95 14.67 9.02
CA VAL A 191 -12.19 13.80 10.19
C VAL A 191 -12.99 14.51 11.27
N LEU A 192 -12.65 15.77 11.59
CA LEU A 192 -13.38 16.57 12.56
C LEU A 192 -14.85 16.79 12.14
N ALA A 193 -15.11 16.94 10.85
CA ALA A 193 -16.47 17.04 10.32
C ALA A 193 -17.27 15.73 10.40
N GLN A 194 -16.61 14.58 10.63
CA GLN A 194 -17.23 13.27 10.79
C GLN A 194 -17.56 12.91 12.26
N ASP A 195 -17.31 13.82 13.21
CA ASP A 195 -17.50 13.56 14.65
C ASP A 195 -18.95 13.23 15.02
N THR A 196 -19.91 13.91 14.38
CA THR A 196 -21.35 13.73 14.68
C THR A 196 -21.98 12.55 13.91
N LEU A 197 -21.65 12.42 12.63
CA LEU A 197 -22.16 11.34 11.78
C LEU A 197 -21.13 10.97 10.72
N TRP A 198 -20.86 9.68 10.60
CA TRP A 198 -19.94 9.19 9.57
C TRP A 198 -20.55 9.36 8.19
N PHE A 199 -19.79 9.94 7.26
CA PHE A 199 -20.29 10.24 5.91
C PHE A 199 -20.79 9.01 5.16
N VAL A 200 -20.27 7.82 5.47
CA VAL A 200 -20.70 6.55 4.87
C VAL A 200 -22.19 6.26 5.11
N PHE A 201 -22.79 6.76 6.20
CA PHE A 201 -24.22 6.53 6.49
C PHE A 201 -25.16 7.53 5.78
N THR A 202 -24.62 8.54 5.11
CA THR A 202 -25.44 9.44 4.29
C THR A 202 -25.72 8.81 2.92
N PRO A 203 -26.89 9.06 2.29
CA PRO A 203 -27.19 8.47 0.98
C PRO A 203 -26.16 8.80 -0.11
N TRP A 204 -25.64 10.03 -0.11
CA TRP A 204 -24.61 10.48 -1.05
C TRP A 204 -23.23 9.88 -0.72
N GLY A 205 -22.87 9.83 0.56
CA GLY A 205 -21.59 9.27 1.01
C GLY A 205 -21.53 7.75 0.89
N LEU A 206 -22.66 7.04 1.01
CA LEU A 206 -22.75 5.61 0.72
C LEU A 206 -22.48 5.33 -0.76
N ALA A 207 -23.07 6.11 -1.67
CA ALA A 207 -22.81 5.96 -3.09
C ALA A 207 -21.34 6.25 -3.43
N ALA A 208 -20.79 7.32 -2.88
CA ALA A 208 -19.37 7.66 -3.02
C ALA A 208 -18.47 6.54 -2.46
N PHE A 209 -18.81 5.98 -1.30
CA PHE A 209 -18.08 4.87 -0.68
C PHE A 209 -18.09 3.61 -1.55
N VAL A 210 -19.24 3.24 -2.12
CA VAL A 210 -19.32 2.04 -2.99
C VAL A 210 -18.47 2.23 -4.24
N ILE A 211 -18.51 3.42 -4.87
CA ILE A 211 -17.68 3.74 -6.03
C ILE A 211 -16.19 3.71 -5.65
N PHE A 212 -15.83 4.37 -4.55
CA PHE A 212 -14.47 4.40 -4.03
C PHE A 212 -13.95 2.99 -3.72
N PHE A 213 -14.76 2.15 -3.08
CA PHE A 213 -14.40 0.78 -2.70
C PHE A 213 -14.13 -0.09 -3.93
N ILE A 214 -15.02 -0.06 -4.93
CA ILE A 214 -14.83 -0.81 -6.18
C ILE A 214 -13.59 -0.32 -6.95
N ALA A 215 -13.41 1.01 -7.03
CA ALA A 215 -12.25 1.58 -7.70
C ALA A 215 -10.93 1.23 -6.99
N ALA A 216 -10.90 1.28 -5.66
CA ALA A 216 -9.73 0.91 -4.85
C ALA A 216 -9.38 -0.59 -4.98
N LEU A 217 -10.39 -1.47 -5.09
CA LEU A 217 -10.17 -2.89 -5.39
C LEU A 217 -9.52 -3.08 -6.76
N ALA A 218 -9.96 -2.34 -7.77
CA ALA A 218 -9.39 -2.40 -9.11
C ALA A 218 -7.98 -1.81 -9.19
N GLU A 219 -7.67 -0.77 -8.41
CA GLU A 219 -6.33 -0.17 -8.35
C GLU A 219 -5.32 -1.09 -7.65
N THR A 220 -5.76 -1.83 -6.63
CA THR A 220 -4.93 -2.83 -5.92
C THR A 220 -4.86 -4.18 -6.64
N ASN A 221 -5.42 -4.28 -7.85
CA ASN A 221 -5.48 -5.50 -8.67
C ASN A 221 -6.05 -6.71 -7.92
N ARG A 222 -7.01 -6.47 -7.03
CA ARG A 222 -7.63 -7.56 -6.26
C ARG A 222 -8.72 -8.22 -7.08
N SER A 223 -8.88 -9.54 -6.94
CA SER A 223 -9.99 -10.27 -7.54
C SER A 223 -11.32 -9.57 -7.22
N PRO A 224 -12.17 -9.27 -8.24
CA PRO A 224 -12.20 -9.84 -9.60
C PRO A 224 -11.34 -9.13 -10.67
N PHE A 225 -10.58 -8.10 -10.33
CA PHE A 225 -9.85 -7.24 -11.28
C PHE A 225 -8.38 -7.65 -11.47
N ASP A 226 -8.20 -8.93 -11.74
CA ASP A 226 -6.89 -9.59 -11.73
C ASP A 226 -6.27 -9.75 -13.15
N LEU A 227 -6.56 -8.80 -14.03
CA LEU A 227 -6.00 -8.79 -15.39
C LEU A 227 -4.46 -8.65 -15.48
N PRO A 228 -3.77 -8.00 -14.52
CA PRO A 228 -2.32 -7.85 -14.58
C PRO A 228 -1.52 -9.06 -14.10
N GLU A 229 -2.12 -9.99 -13.35
CA GLU A 229 -1.39 -11.15 -12.84
C GLU A 229 -1.06 -12.12 -13.98
N ALA A 230 0.20 -12.55 -14.00
CA ALA A 230 0.73 -13.46 -15.00
C ALA A 230 0.51 -14.92 -14.59
N GLU A 231 -0.75 -15.30 -14.40
CA GLU A 231 -1.16 -16.71 -14.29
C GLU A 231 -1.07 -17.45 -15.65
#